data_AF-A0A7L0XKM5-F1
#
_entry.id   AF-A0A7L0XKM5-F1
#
_cell.length_a   1.000
_cell.length_b   1.000
_cell.length_c   1.000
_cell.angle_alpha   90.00
_cell.angle_beta   90.00
_cell.angle_gamma   90.00
#
_symmetry.space_group_name_H-M   'P 1'
#
loop_
_entity.id
_entity.type
_entity.pdbx_description
1 polymer ?
#
loop_
_entity_poly.entity_id
_entity_poly.type
_entity_poly.pdbx_seq_one_letter_code
_entity_poly.pdbx_strand_id
1 'polypeptide(L)' 'LPQVPVRFEEVAVRFSRQEWDTLDEGQRELYRSVMEGNYEMLVSLCRLCLPRGALSGSLFCLFAF' A
#
# COMPACT_ATOMS: atom_id res chain seq x y z
N LEU A 1 -23.83 11.45 10.49
CA LEU A 1 -23.72 10.10 9.90
C LEU A 1 -22.62 9.35 10.62
N PRO A 2 -22.81 8.07 10.99
CA PRO A 2 -21.74 7.30 11.61
C PRO A 2 -20.59 7.13 10.61
N GLN A 3 -19.35 7.34 11.08
CA GLN A 3 -18.14 7.12 10.29
C GLN A 3 -18.00 5.60 10.07
N VAL A 4 -18.12 5.14 8.83
CA VAL A 4 -17.92 3.74 8.48
C VAL A 4 -16.41 3.51 8.29
N PRO A 5 -15.79 2.58 9.03
CA PRO A 5 -14.37 2.29 8.85
C PRO A 5 -14.15 1.67 7.47
N VAL A 6 -13.32 2.32 6.66
CA VAL A 6 -12.89 1.82 5.34
C VAL A 6 -11.70 0.89 5.55
N ARG A 7 -11.76 -0.30 4.96
CA ARG A 7 -10.66 -1.27 5.03
C ARG A 7 -9.63 -0.97 3.96
N PHE A 8 -8.37 -1.25 4.25
CA PHE A 8 -7.29 -1.04 3.29
C PHE A 8 -7.52 -1.84 2.00
N GLU A 9 -8.06 -3.05 2.12
CA GLU A 9 -8.36 -3.91 0.97
C GLU A 9 -9.43 -3.33 0.04
N GLU A 10 -10.27 -2.40 0.51
CA GLU A 10 -11.31 -1.75 -0.29
C GLU A 10 -10.78 -0.59 -1.13
N VAL A 11 -9.60 -0.07 -0.80
CA VAL A 11 -8.96 1.06 -1.50
C VAL A 11 -7.65 0.69 -2.19
N ALA A 12 -7.12 -0.51 -1.94
CA ALA A 12 -5.88 -0.98 -2.55
C ALA A 12 -6.13 -1.50 -3.97
N VAL A 13 -5.32 -1.01 -4.91
CA VAL A 13 -5.24 -1.58 -6.26
C VAL A 13 -4.22 -2.70 -6.25
N ARG A 14 -4.63 -3.91 -6.64
CA ARG A 14 -3.75 -5.08 -6.79
C ARG A 14 -3.77 -5.55 -8.22
N PHE A 15 -2.60 -5.85 -8.75
CA PHE A 15 -2.43 -6.46 -10.06
C PHE A 15 -2.01 -7.92 -9.86
N SER A 16 -2.67 -8.84 -10.55
CA SER A 16 -2.11 -10.17 -10.74
C SER A 16 -0.81 -10.07 -11.56
N ARG A 17 0.00 -11.13 -11.52
CA ARG A 17 1.23 -11.20 -12.33
C ARG A 17 0.97 -10.97 -13.83
N GLN A 18 -0.13 -11.51 -14.35
CA GLN A 18 -0.50 -11.34 -15.75
C GLN A 18 -0.88 -9.89 -16.07
N GLU A 19 -1.65 -9.23 -15.19
CA GLU A 19 -2.01 -7.82 -15.37
C GLU A 19 -0.80 -6.90 -15.23
N TRP A 20 0.11 -7.20 -14.31
CA TRP A 20 1.37 -6.47 -14.16
C TRP A 20 2.23 -6.54 -15.42
N ASP A 21 2.28 -7.71 -16.07
CA ASP A 21 3.02 -7.92 -17.30
C ASP A 21 2.44 -7.13 -18.47
N THR A 22 1.15 -6.79 -18.42
CA THR A 22 0.48 -5.95 -19.43
C THR A 22 0.64 -4.44 -19.21
N LEU A 23 1.14 -4.01 -18.04
CA LEU A 23 1.38 -2.59 -17.76
C LEU A 23 2.56 -2.07 -18.57
N ASP A 24 2.41 -0.88 -19.13
CA ASP A 24 3.54 -0.14 -19.68
C ASP A 24 4.45 0.41 -18.56
N GLU A 25 5.64 0.87 -18.94
CA GLU A 25 6.64 1.35 -17.97
C GLU A 25 6.11 2.53 -17.15
N GLY A 26 5.35 3.45 -17.76
CA GLY A 26 4.79 4.61 -17.07
C GLY A 26 3.74 4.22 -16.03
N GLN A 27 2.93 3.20 -16.33
CA GLN A 27 1.96 2.65 -15.36
C GLN A 27 2.67 1.95 -14.18
N ARG A 28 3.76 1.24 -14.44
CA ARG A 28 4.56 0.59 -13.38
C ARG A 28 5.31 1.60 -12.51
N GLU A 29 5.78 2.69 -13.10
CA GLU A 29 6.38 3.81 -12.39
C GLU A 29 5.33 4.50 -11.51
N LEU A 30 4.15 4.80 -12.05
CA LEU A 30 3.06 5.39 -11.29
C LEU A 30 2.68 4.51 -10.09
N TYR A 31 2.54 3.20 -10.29
CA TYR A 31 2.27 2.26 -9.20
C TYR A 31 3.35 2.32 -8.12
N ARG A 32 4.64 2.28 -8.52
CA ARG A 32 5.77 2.41 -7.59
C ARG A 32 5.70 3.70 -6.79
N SER A 33 5.50 4.85 -7.44
CA SER A 33 5.43 6.15 -6.76
C SER A 33 4.26 6.26 -5.79
N VAL A 34 3.08 5.73 -6.15
CA VAL A 34 1.91 5.70 -5.27
C VAL A 34 2.18 4.80 -4.05
N MET A 35 2.79 3.64 -4.25
CA MET A 35 3.10 2.73 -3.14
C MET A 35 4.20 3.24 -2.22
N GLU A 36 5.21 3.93 -2.77
CA GLU A 36 6.26 4.59 -1.98
C GLU A 36 5.67 5.68 -1.08
N GLY A 37 4.82 6.57 -1.62
CA GLY A 37 4.14 7.61 -0.84
C GLY A 37 3.23 7.04 0.25
N ASN A 38 2.49 5.96 -0.05
CA ASN A 38 1.67 5.25 0.93
C ASN A 38 2.51 4.68 2.07
N TYR A 39 3.68 4.11 1.77
CA TYR A 39 4.58 3.58 2.78
C TYR A 39 5.19 4.66 3.66
N GLU A 40 5.65 5.76 3.10
CA GLU A 40 6.17 6.88 3.90
C GLU A 40 5.10 7.43 4.85
N MET A 41 3.85 7.54 4.38
CA MET A 41 2.71 7.96 5.18
C MET A 41 2.43 6.95 6.30
N LEU A 42 2.37 5.65 5.99
CA LEU A 42 2.14 4.58 6.97
C LEU A 42 3.25 4.53 8.01
N VAL A 43 4.52 4.61 7.60
CA VAL A 43 5.67 4.68 8.51
C VAL A 43 5.59 5.92 9.40
N SER A 44 5.16 7.07 8.86
CA SER A 44 4.99 8.30 9.63
C SER A 44 3.87 8.19 10.66
N LEU A 45 2.72 7.64 10.28
CA LEU A 45 1.61 7.35 11.20
C LEU A 45 2.01 6.31 12.25
N CYS A 46 2.73 5.25 11.87
CA CYS A 46 3.25 4.23 12.78
C CYS A 46 4.26 4.80 13.79
N ARG A 47 5.16 5.69 13.35
CA ARG A 47 6.11 6.39 14.25
C ARG A 47 5.40 7.23 15.30
N LEU A 48 4.21 7.75 14.99
CA LEU A 48 3.38 8.51 15.92
C LEU A 48 2.55 7.61 16.85
N CYS A 49 2.19 6.39 16.41
CA CYS A 49 1.17 5.57 17.06
C CYS A 49 1.66 4.27 17.74
N LEU A 50 2.86 3.72 17.45
CA LEU A 50 3.32 2.44 18.05
C LEU A 50 4.77 2.43 18.54
N PRO A 51 5.07 1.70 19.64
CA PRO A 51 6.45 1.41 20.04
C PRO A 51 7.16 0.55 18.98
N ARG A 52 8.47 0.75 18.83
CA ARG A 52 9.34 0.08 17.83
C ARG A 52 9.02 -1.43 17.72
N GLY A 53 8.56 -1.89 16.56
CA GLY A 53 8.49 -3.33 16.23
C GLY A 53 7.16 -3.88 15.70
N ALA A 54 6.13 -3.06 15.47
CA ALA A 54 4.79 -3.54 15.12
C ALA A 54 4.41 -3.38 13.63
N LEU A 55 5.37 -3.52 12.72
CA LEU A 55 5.06 -3.62 11.29
C LEU A 55 4.56 -5.06 11.03
N SER A 56 3.25 -5.26 11.13
CA SER A 56 2.60 -6.51 10.71
C SER A 56 2.81 -6.74 9.21
N GLY A 57 2.94 -8.00 8.81
CA GLY A 57 3.10 -8.45 7.43
C GLY A 57 2.04 -7.96 6.44
N SER A 58 0.93 -7.35 6.90
CA SER A 58 -0.04 -6.66 6.03
C SER A 58 0.57 -5.48 5.26
N LEU A 59 1.62 -4.83 5.78
CA LEU A 59 2.37 -3.82 5.02
C LEU A 59 3.24 -4.46 3.92
N PHE A 60 3.65 -5.71 4.08
CA PHE A 60 4.45 -6.46 3.11
C PHE A 60 3.64 -6.80 1.84
N CYS A 61 2.32 -6.98 1.97
CA CYS A 61 1.39 -7.20 0.85
C CYS A 61 1.19 -5.99 -0.08
N LEU A 62 1.68 -4.80 0.29
CA LEU A 62 1.75 -3.64 -0.61
C LEU A 62 2.96 -3.72 -1.57
N PHE A 63 3.97 -4.55 -1.25
CA PHE A 63 5.31 -4.47 -1.84
C PHE A 63 5.73 -5.65 -2.71
N ALA A 64 4.99 -6.75 -2.73
CA ALA A 64 5.28 -7.86 -3.62
C ALA A 64 3.96 -8.43 -4.13
N PHE A 65 3.85 -8.49 -5.47
CA PHE A 65 2.90 -9.25 -6.29
C PHE A 65 1.68 -9.84 -5.57
#